data_AF-F2C7N7-F1
#
_entry.id   AF-F2C7N7-F1
#
_cell.length_a   1.000
_cell.length_b   1.000
_cell.length_c   1.000
_cell.angle_alpha   90.00
_cell.angle_beta   90.00
_cell.angle_gamma   90.00
#
_symmetry.space_group_name_H-M   'P 1'
#
loop_
_entity.id
_entity.type
_entity.pdbx_description
1 polymer ?
#
loop_
_entity_poly.entity_id
_entity_poly.type
_entity_poly.pdbx_seq_one_letter_code
_entity_poly.pdbx_strand_id
1 'polypeptide(L)'
;MVKINRKDKVNITNIEKGRYHGPLITHGVSLGYIKLYPWIGLALSGFMYLVGSYEDYLGIFKGLSLLCGVVNILGIIISFIPYLINAWKVLTYYLIALTVLSLVIGLNFIGLLMVISDGSPIGAKEIYQSPLTPFYVILMMFLFIFACGLYAWYYLPKNQGKVWAFNQVKEGDRKKTWWNNFAIAFAGATIIPSLLTGYIQNAFGVLLGILLTLTLPAVMVDAVYAAIYIRKHPKSDELI
;
A
#
# COMPACT_ATOMS: atom_id res chain seq x y z
N MET A 1 38.81 11.21 22.43
CA MET A 1 37.37 11.43 22.65
C MET A 1 36.86 12.43 21.62
N VAL A 2 36.04 11.99 20.67
CA VAL A 2 35.44 12.87 19.65
C VAL A 2 34.35 13.71 20.33
N LYS A 3 34.49 15.04 20.32
CA LYS A 3 33.45 15.97 20.80
C LYS A 3 32.29 15.95 19.82
N ILE A 4 31.25 15.19 20.14
CA ILE A 4 29.97 15.21 19.41
C ILE A 4 29.31 16.58 19.66
N ASN A 5 29.00 17.30 18.59
CA ASN A 5 28.46 18.66 18.68
C ASN A 5 27.04 18.63 19.26
N ARG A 6 26.60 19.71 19.92
CA ARG A 6 25.29 19.74 20.61
C ARG A 6 24.12 19.53 19.63
N LYS A 7 24.24 20.00 18.38
CA LYS A 7 23.29 19.74 17.29
C LYS A 7 23.25 18.27 16.87
N ASP A 8 24.41 17.63 16.76
CA ASP A 8 24.50 16.21 16.42
C ASP A 8 23.92 15.36 17.57
N LYS A 9 24.19 15.76 18.81
CA LYS A 9 23.62 15.12 20.01
C LYS A 9 22.09 15.24 20.05
N VAL A 10 21.53 16.39 19.68
CA VAL A 10 20.07 16.61 19.56
C VAL A 10 19.46 15.77 18.43
N ASN A 11 20.11 15.72 17.27
CA ASN A 11 19.67 14.88 16.15
C ASN A 11 19.72 13.39 16.51
N ILE A 12 20.79 12.92 17.17
CA ILE A 12 20.91 11.54 17.65
C ILE A 12 19.83 11.22 18.70
N THR A 13 19.58 12.12 19.66
CA THR A 13 18.51 11.91 20.66
C THR A 13 17.09 11.97 20.09
N ASN A 14 16.87 12.72 19.00
CA ASN A 14 15.57 12.75 18.30
C ASN A 14 15.37 11.48 17.45
N ILE A 15 16.46 10.94 16.88
CA ILE A 15 16.45 9.62 16.22
C ILE A 15 16.20 8.50 17.24
N GLU A 16 16.75 8.61 18.45
CA GLU A 16 16.52 7.65 19.56
C GLU A 16 15.14 7.79 20.23
N LYS A 17 14.46 8.93 20.10
CA LYS A 17 13.09 9.14 20.64
C LYS A 17 11.97 8.89 19.63
N GLY A 18 12.30 8.83 18.33
CA GLY A 18 11.33 8.63 17.28
C GLY A 18 10.54 7.33 17.43
N ARG A 19 9.23 7.42 17.18
CA ARG A 19 8.33 6.27 17.02
C ARG A 19 8.94 5.21 16.08
N TYR A 20 8.92 3.94 16.48
CA TYR A 20 9.28 2.84 15.59
C TYR A 20 8.41 2.83 14.32
N HIS A 21 9.05 2.68 13.17
CA HIS A 21 8.43 2.48 11.87
C HIS A 21 9.00 1.23 11.19
N GLY A 22 8.17 0.61 10.35
CA GLY A 22 8.45 -0.66 9.73
C GLY A 22 9.63 -0.60 8.77
N PRO A 23 10.26 -1.75 8.49
CA PRO A 23 11.56 -1.81 7.81
C PRO A 23 11.51 -1.48 6.30
N LEU A 24 10.33 -1.31 5.71
CA LEU A 24 10.20 -0.87 4.31
C LEU A 24 10.19 0.66 4.18
N ILE A 25 9.82 1.40 5.23
CA ILE A 25 9.64 2.84 5.17
C ILE A 25 10.83 3.52 5.85
N THR A 26 11.49 4.43 5.14
CA THR A 26 12.67 5.15 5.63
C THR A 26 12.34 6.18 6.72
N HIS A 27 11.15 6.78 6.61
CA HIS A 27 10.57 7.65 7.62
C HIS A 27 9.17 7.14 7.95
N GLY A 28 8.77 7.18 9.22
CA GLY A 28 7.39 6.87 9.60
C GLY A 28 6.39 7.77 8.85
N VAL A 29 5.20 7.25 8.62
CA VAL A 29 4.07 8.01 8.05
C VAL A 29 3.85 9.27 8.88
N SER A 30 3.80 10.39 8.16
CA SER A 30 3.52 11.70 8.72
C SER A 30 2.08 12.11 8.44
N LEU A 31 1.58 13.05 9.25
CA LEU A 31 0.24 13.62 9.05
C LEU A 31 0.10 14.28 7.67
N GLY A 32 1.20 14.73 7.07
CA GLY A 32 1.23 15.34 5.74
C GLY A 32 0.74 14.43 4.60
N TYR A 33 0.73 13.10 4.77
CA TYR A 33 0.27 12.16 3.74
C TYR A 33 -1.20 12.40 3.37
N ILE A 34 -2.01 12.91 4.30
CA ILE A 34 -3.41 13.27 4.07
C ILE A 34 -3.58 14.38 3.01
N LYS A 35 -2.53 15.13 2.68
CA LYS A 35 -2.59 16.19 1.67
C LYS A 35 -2.50 15.66 0.23
N LEU A 36 -1.98 14.45 0.04
CA LEU A 36 -1.72 13.90 -1.30
C LEU A 36 -2.53 12.63 -1.57
N TYR A 37 -2.49 11.66 -0.65
CA TYR A 37 -3.05 10.33 -0.90
C TYR A 37 -4.55 10.35 -1.17
N PRO A 38 -5.36 11.16 -0.47
CA PRO A 38 -6.78 11.28 -0.77
C PRO A 38 -7.07 11.79 -2.18
N TRP A 39 -6.25 12.67 -2.75
CA TRP A 39 -6.44 13.16 -4.13
C TRP A 39 -6.23 12.06 -5.16
N ILE A 40 -5.15 11.29 -5.01
CA ILE A 40 -4.85 10.15 -5.88
C ILE A 40 -5.96 9.09 -5.72
N GLY A 41 -6.35 8.79 -4.49
CA GLY A 41 -7.41 7.84 -4.17
C GLY A 41 -8.76 8.27 -4.75
N LEU A 42 -9.08 9.56 -4.70
CA LEU A 42 -10.30 10.10 -5.29
C LEU A 42 -10.33 9.89 -6.80
N ALA A 43 -9.24 10.22 -7.50
CA ALA A 43 -9.15 10.01 -8.95
C ALA A 43 -9.36 8.55 -9.33
N LEU A 44 -8.71 7.62 -8.61
CA LEU A 44 -8.88 6.18 -8.83
C LEU A 44 -10.29 5.69 -8.51
N SER A 45 -10.90 6.19 -7.43
CA SER A 45 -12.27 5.84 -7.06
C SER A 45 -13.29 6.35 -8.09
N GLY A 46 -13.07 7.55 -8.66
CA GLY A 46 -13.88 8.09 -9.74
C GLY A 46 -13.76 7.26 -11.02
N PHE A 47 -12.52 6.89 -11.40
CA PHE A 47 -12.29 5.98 -12.53
C PHE A 47 -13.00 4.63 -12.33
N MET A 48 -12.85 4.03 -11.15
CA MET A 48 -13.50 2.78 -10.80
C MET A 48 -15.03 2.90 -10.78
N TYR A 49 -15.57 4.04 -10.35
CA TYR A 49 -17.01 4.31 -10.42
C TYR A 49 -17.50 4.35 -11.87
N LEU A 50 -16.80 5.06 -12.76
CA LEU A 50 -17.20 5.20 -14.16
C LEU A 50 -17.16 3.86 -14.90
N VAL A 51 -16.04 3.12 -14.80
CA VAL A 51 -15.86 1.83 -15.50
C VAL A 51 -16.68 0.73 -14.84
N GLY A 52 -16.59 0.64 -13.50
CA GLY A 52 -17.24 -0.42 -12.73
C GLY A 52 -18.75 -0.24 -12.57
N SER A 53 -19.33 0.92 -12.93
CA SER A 53 -20.79 1.09 -12.96
C SER A 53 -21.39 0.87 -14.36
N TYR A 54 -20.57 0.77 -15.40
CA TYR A 54 -21.05 0.52 -16.75
C TYR A 54 -21.51 -0.94 -16.85
N GLU A 55 -22.78 -1.15 -17.22
CA GLU A 55 -23.42 -2.48 -17.29
C GLU A 55 -23.37 -3.29 -15.97
N ASP A 56 -23.36 -2.59 -14.82
CA ASP A 56 -23.30 -3.20 -13.49
C ASP A 56 -24.69 -3.59 -12.95
N TYR A 57 -25.00 -4.88 -13.01
CA TYR A 57 -26.25 -5.43 -12.48
C TYR A 57 -26.18 -5.80 -10.98
N LEU A 58 -24.97 -5.94 -10.41
CA LEU A 58 -24.78 -6.30 -8.99
C LEU A 58 -24.53 -5.09 -8.09
N GLY A 59 -24.02 -3.98 -8.65
CA GLY A 59 -23.72 -2.77 -7.91
C GLY A 59 -22.46 -2.86 -7.04
N ILE A 60 -21.65 -3.91 -7.16
CA ILE A 60 -20.50 -4.16 -6.25
C ILE A 60 -19.41 -3.12 -6.47
N PHE A 61 -19.00 -2.91 -7.72
CA PHE A 61 -17.96 -1.92 -8.04
C PHE A 61 -18.47 -0.50 -7.82
N LYS A 62 -19.74 -0.22 -8.11
CA LYS A 62 -20.39 1.05 -7.76
C LYS A 62 -20.35 1.31 -6.24
N GLY A 63 -20.76 0.34 -5.43
CA GLY A 63 -20.76 0.47 -3.97
C GLY A 63 -19.35 0.66 -3.40
N LEU A 64 -18.40 -0.17 -3.84
CA LEU A 64 -17.02 -0.11 -3.38
C LEU A 64 -16.33 1.19 -3.79
N SER A 65 -16.54 1.68 -5.01
CA SER A 65 -15.98 2.95 -5.48
C SER A 65 -16.57 4.14 -4.71
N LEU A 66 -17.86 4.13 -4.38
CA LEU A 66 -18.48 5.16 -3.53
C LEU A 66 -17.90 5.17 -2.11
N LEU A 67 -17.72 4.00 -1.49
CA LEU A 67 -17.09 3.90 -0.17
C LEU A 67 -15.66 4.47 -0.19
N CYS A 68 -14.87 4.11 -1.19
CA CYS A 68 -13.55 4.69 -1.43
C CYS A 68 -13.63 6.20 -1.65
N GLY A 69 -14.55 6.67 -2.48
CA GLY A 69 -14.75 8.09 -2.78
C GLY A 69 -15.06 8.91 -1.52
N VAL A 70 -15.95 8.43 -0.66
CA VAL A 70 -16.30 9.09 0.61
C VAL A 70 -15.08 9.22 1.52
N VAL A 71 -14.31 8.14 1.70
CA VAL A 71 -13.08 8.15 2.51
C VAL A 71 -12.08 9.19 2.00
N ASN A 72 -11.88 9.25 0.69
CA ASN A 72 -10.94 10.19 0.08
C ASN A 72 -11.45 11.64 0.16
N ILE A 73 -12.74 11.90 -0.07
CA ILE A 73 -13.33 13.24 0.09
C ILE A 73 -13.16 13.73 1.53
N LEU A 74 -13.44 12.88 2.53
CA LEU A 74 -13.21 13.21 3.94
C LEU A 74 -11.74 13.54 4.21
N GLY A 75 -10.82 12.77 3.64
CA GLY A 75 -9.38 13.04 3.71
C GLY A 75 -9.00 14.39 3.14
N ILE A 76 -9.51 14.73 1.96
CA ILE A 76 -9.30 16.03 1.31
C ILE A 76 -9.82 17.17 2.18
N ILE A 77 -11.06 17.07 2.69
CA ILE A 77 -11.66 18.10 3.55
C ILE A 77 -10.81 18.34 4.79
N ILE A 78 -10.40 17.26 5.49
CA ILE A 78 -9.56 17.36 6.68
C ILE A 78 -8.19 17.97 6.34
N SER A 79 -7.63 17.66 5.16
CA SER A 79 -6.33 18.18 4.74
C SER A 79 -6.26 19.71 4.62
N PHE A 80 -7.40 20.36 4.34
CA PHE A 80 -7.53 21.81 4.24
C PHE A 80 -7.65 22.51 5.60
N ILE A 81 -7.82 21.77 6.70
CA ILE A 81 -8.00 22.32 8.04
C ILE A 81 -6.86 21.85 8.94
N PRO A 82 -5.69 22.53 8.93
CA PRO A 82 -4.52 22.14 9.72
C PRO A 82 -4.81 22.00 11.22
N TYR A 83 -5.70 22.84 11.73
CA TYR A 83 -6.19 22.73 13.12
C TYR A 83 -6.79 21.36 13.41
N LEU A 84 -7.60 20.82 12.50
CA LEU A 84 -8.30 19.55 12.67
C LEU A 84 -7.32 18.36 12.61
N ILE A 85 -6.35 18.43 11.70
CA ILE A 85 -5.25 17.46 11.61
C ILE A 85 -4.49 17.36 12.94
N ASN A 86 -4.17 18.52 13.55
CA ASN A 86 -3.42 18.56 14.80
C ASN A 86 -4.29 18.23 16.04
N ALA A 87 -5.57 18.60 16.04
CA ALA A 87 -6.49 18.28 17.12
C ALA A 87 -6.83 16.78 17.14
N TRP A 88 -7.00 16.17 15.96
CA TRP A 88 -7.44 14.79 15.79
C TRP A 88 -6.37 13.92 15.13
N LYS A 89 -5.13 13.97 15.63
CA LYS A 89 -4.00 13.22 15.07
C LYS A 89 -4.30 11.73 14.90
N VAL A 90 -4.84 11.10 15.95
CA VAL A 90 -5.20 9.67 15.95
C VAL A 90 -6.19 9.35 14.82
N LEU A 91 -7.25 10.15 14.69
CA LEU A 91 -8.24 9.97 13.63
C LEU A 91 -7.62 10.20 12.24
N THR A 92 -6.77 11.22 12.11
CA THR A 92 -6.09 11.54 10.84
C THR A 92 -5.21 10.38 10.39
N TYR A 93 -4.49 9.73 11.32
CA TYR A 93 -3.71 8.54 10.98
C TYR A 93 -4.57 7.34 10.55
N TYR A 94 -5.71 7.10 11.21
CA TYR A 94 -6.65 6.08 10.73
C TYR A 94 -7.22 6.43 9.34
N LEU A 95 -7.50 7.72 9.09
CA LEU A 95 -7.97 8.17 7.78
C LEU A 95 -6.89 8.00 6.70
N ILE A 96 -5.62 8.28 7.01
CA ILE A 96 -4.49 7.97 6.12
C ILE A 96 -4.49 6.48 5.80
N ALA A 97 -4.60 5.60 6.80
CA ALA A 97 -4.66 4.16 6.57
C ALA A 97 -5.81 3.76 5.64
N LEU A 98 -7.02 4.32 5.83
CA LEU A 98 -8.18 4.06 4.97
C LEU A 98 -7.98 4.61 3.54
N THR A 99 -7.31 5.75 3.37
CA THR A 99 -6.99 6.30 2.05
C THR A 99 -5.97 5.43 1.32
N VAL A 100 -4.98 4.87 2.03
CA VAL A 100 -4.04 3.89 1.46
C VAL A 100 -4.76 2.61 1.06
N LEU A 101 -5.70 2.12 1.88
CA LEU A 101 -6.53 0.98 1.52
C LEU A 101 -7.34 1.27 0.23
N SER A 102 -7.91 2.46 0.13
CA SER A 102 -8.59 2.90 -1.09
C SER A 102 -7.67 2.94 -2.30
N LEU A 103 -6.41 3.36 -2.13
CA LEU A 103 -5.41 3.33 -3.21
C LEU A 103 -5.13 1.90 -3.66
N VAL A 104 -4.92 0.97 -2.72
CA VAL A 104 -4.71 -0.45 -3.02
C VAL A 104 -5.87 -1.02 -3.82
N ILE A 105 -7.11 -0.73 -3.41
CA ILE A 105 -8.32 -1.18 -4.11
C ILE A 105 -8.35 -0.62 -5.54
N GLY A 106 -8.17 0.69 -5.71
CA GLY A 106 -8.22 1.32 -7.03
C GLY A 106 -7.11 0.84 -7.98
N LEU A 107 -5.90 0.63 -7.45
CA LEU A 107 -4.77 0.13 -8.24
C LEU A 107 -4.94 -1.35 -8.62
N ASN A 108 -5.46 -2.18 -7.71
CA ASN A 108 -5.81 -3.56 -8.03
C ASN A 108 -6.98 -3.65 -9.01
N PHE A 109 -7.91 -2.69 -8.99
CA PHE A 109 -8.95 -2.60 -10.01
C PHE A 109 -8.34 -2.33 -11.40
N ILE A 110 -7.38 -1.40 -11.51
CA ILE A 110 -6.65 -1.18 -12.77
C ILE A 110 -5.90 -2.44 -13.22
N GLY A 111 -5.18 -3.09 -12.30
CA GLY A 111 -4.46 -4.32 -12.62
C GLY A 111 -5.41 -5.45 -13.05
N LEU A 112 -6.59 -5.55 -12.45
CA LEU A 112 -7.65 -6.49 -12.86
C LEU A 112 -8.13 -6.18 -14.29
N LEU A 113 -8.42 -4.91 -14.60
CA LEU A 113 -8.82 -4.51 -15.96
C LEU A 113 -7.76 -4.90 -16.99
N MET A 114 -6.47 -4.68 -16.69
CA MET A 114 -5.37 -5.09 -17.58
C MET A 114 -5.32 -6.62 -17.79
N VAL A 115 -5.69 -7.41 -16.79
CA VAL A 115 -5.68 -8.87 -16.83
C VAL A 115 -6.84 -9.46 -17.64
N ILE A 116 -8.00 -8.81 -17.63
CA ILE A 116 -9.19 -9.31 -18.32
C ILE A 116 -9.42 -8.66 -19.69
N SER A 117 -8.79 -7.51 -19.96
CA SER A 117 -8.95 -6.79 -21.22
C SER A 117 -8.43 -7.61 -22.39
N ASP A 118 -9.22 -7.63 -23.46
CA ASP A 118 -8.87 -8.12 -24.79
C ASP A 118 -8.73 -6.97 -25.80
N GLY A 119 -8.72 -5.72 -25.33
CA GLY A 119 -8.72 -4.52 -26.16
C GLY A 119 -10.10 -3.94 -26.46
N SER A 120 -11.19 -4.63 -26.11
CA SER A 120 -12.55 -4.09 -26.18
C SER A 120 -12.90 -3.21 -24.96
N PRO A 121 -13.91 -2.33 -25.05
CA PRO A 121 -14.43 -1.61 -23.89
C PRO A 121 -14.91 -2.56 -22.80
N ILE A 122 -14.44 -2.37 -21.57
CA ILE A 122 -14.75 -3.25 -20.43
C ILE A 122 -15.79 -2.58 -19.54
N GLY A 123 -16.89 -3.28 -19.30
CA GLY A 123 -17.86 -2.97 -18.25
C GLY A 123 -17.79 -3.93 -17.08
N ALA A 124 -18.67 -3.72 -16.12
CA ALA A 124 -18.80 -4.57 -14.94
C ALA A 124 -19.22 -6.00 -15.29
N LYS A 125 -20.06 -6.16 -16.31
CA LYS A 125 -20.53 -7.46 -16.79
C LYS A 125 -19.38 -8.36 -17.21
N GLU A 126 -18.43 -7.84 -17.99
CA GLU A 126 -17.24 -8.57 -18.45
C GLU A 126 -16.35 -8.94 -17.26
N ILE A 127 -16.20 -8.03 -16.29
CA ILE A 127 -15.45 -8.30 -15.05
C ILE A 127 -16.09 -9.46 -14.29
N TYR A 128 -17.41 -9.48 -14.12
CA TYR A 128 -18.10 -10.54 -13.37
C TYR A 128 -18.08 -11.90 -14.09
N GLN A 129 -18.12 -11.89 -15.42
CA GLN A 129 -18.16 -13.12 -16.22
C GLN A 129 -16.76 -13.70 -16.50
N SER A 130 -15.70 -12.88 -16.39
CA SER A 130 -14.34 -13.34 -16.66
C SER A 130 -13.88 -14.39 -15.66
N PRO A 131 -13.40 -15.57 -16.14
CA PRO A 131 -12.89 -16.61 -15.25
C PRO A 131 -11.61 -16.18 -14.52
N LEU A 132 -10.88 -15.17 -15.02
CA LEU A 132 -9.65 -14.66 -14.42
C LEU A 132 -9.90 -13.75 -13.21
N THR A 133 -11.06 -13.10 -13.14
CA THR A 133 -11.43 -12.19 -12.05
C THR A 133 -11.32 -12.84 -10.67
N PRO A 134 -11.96 -13.99 -10.38
CA PRO A 134 -11.84 -14.62 -9.06
C PRO A 134 -10.40 -15.02 -8.73
N PHE A 135 -9.62 -15.53 -9.69
CA PHE A 135 -8.21 -15.86 -9.44
C PHE A 135 -7.40 -14.63 -9.05
N TYR A 136 -7.56 -13.52 -9.78
CA TYR A 136 -6.87 -12.28 -9.49
C TYR A 136 -7.27 -11.72 -8.13
N VAL A 137 -8.57 -11.63 -7.84
CA VAL A 137 -9.09 -11.08 -6.57
C VAL A 137 -8.63 -11.91 -5.38
N ILE A 138 -8.72 -13.25 -5.47
CA ILE A 138 -8.28 -14.16 -4.39
C ILE A 138 -6.78 -14.03 -4.17
N LEU A 139 -5.97 -13.99 -5.24
CA LEU A 139 -4.52 -13.81 -5.15
C LEU A 139 -4.18 -12.48 -4.47
N MET A 140 -4.76 -11.37 -4.92
CA MET A 140 -4.49 -10.05 -4.32
C MET A 140 -4.97 -9.98 -2.87
N MET A 141 -6.13 -10.56 -2.54
CA MET A 141 -6.62 -10.60 -1.17
C MET A 141 -5.69 -11.40 -0.26
N PHE A 142 -5.22 -12.57 -0.71
CA PHE A 142 -4.24 -13.37 0.03
C PHE A 142 -2.94 -12.61 0.26
N LEU A 143 -2.37 -12.00 -0.79
CA LEU A 143 -1.15 -11.21 -0.70
C LEU A 143 -1.32 -9.99 0.21
N PHE A 144 -2.49 -9.34 0.17
CA PHE A 144 -2.81 -8.20 1.02
C PHE A 144 -2.82 -8.59 2.50
N ILE A 145 -3.52 -9.68 2.86
CA ILE A 145 -3.58 -10.18 4.23
C ILE A 145 -2.18 -10.60 4.71
N PHE A 146 -1.44 -11.31 3.86
CA PHE A 146 -0.06 -11.69 4.13
C PHE A 146 0.83 -10.47 4.39
N ALA A 147 0.79 -9.46 3.53
CA ALA A 147 1.56 -8.23 3.66
C ALA A 147 1.19 -7.48 4.95
N CYS A 148 -0.09 -7.32 5.25
CA CYS A 148 -0.55 -6.71 6.50
C CYS A 148 -0.02 -7.46 7.73
N GLY A 149 -0.14 -8.79 7.74
CA GLY A 149 0.36 -9.63 8.83
C GLY A 149 1.88 -9.53 8.99
N LEU A 150 2.61 -9.57 7.88
CA LEU A 150 4.07 -9.43 7.84
C LEU A 150 4.51 -8.07 8.38
N TYR A 151 3.91 -6.97 7.92
CA TYR A 151 4.26 -5.64 8.40
C TYR A 151 3.89 -5.48 9.88
N ALA A 152 2.69 -5.90 10.29
CA ALA A 152 2.27 -5.83 11.68
C ALA A 152 3.18 -6.63 12.62
N TRP A 153 3.73 -7.76 12.15
CA TRP A 153 4.69 -8.57 12.90
C TRP A 153 5.97 -7.81 13.24
N TYR A 154 6.44 -6.89 12.40
CA TYR A 154 7.61 -6.04 12.69
C TYR A 154 7.33 -4.99 13.77
N TYR A 155 6.08 -4.60 13.99
CA TYR A 155 5.73 -3.67 15.08
C TYR A 155 5.61 -4.33 16.45
N LEU A 156 5.58 -5.67 16.51
CA LEU A 156 5.62 -6.38 17.80
C LEU A 156 6.91 -6.02 18.54
N PRO A 157 6.88 -5.72 19.86
CA PRO A 157 8.05 -5.24 20.60
C PRO A 157 9.30 -6.12 20.43
N LYS A 158 9.12 -7.45 20.41
CA LYS A 158 10.20 -8.44 20.21
C LYS A 158 10.84 -8.47 18.82
N ASN A 159 10.25 -7.77 17.86
CA ASN A 159 10.65 -7.78 16.45
C ASN A 159 11.04 -6.40 15.92
N GLN A 160 10.88 -5.35 16.72
CA GLN A 160 11.29 -4.00 16.33
C GLN A 160 12.80 -3.98 16.07
N GLY A 161 13.21 -3.28 15.01
CA GLY A 161 14.60 -3.19 14.58
C GLY A 161 15.14 -4.45 13.86
N LYS A 162 14.36 -5.53 13.73
CA LYS A 162 14.76 -6.66 12.89
C LYS A 162 14.85 -6.22 11.44
N VAL A 163 16.03 -6.42 10.86
CA VAL A 163 16.26 -6.21 9.43
C VAL A 163 15.61 -7.36 8.65
N TRP A 164 15.07 -7.08 7.47
CA TRP A 164 14.50 -8.11 6.60
C TRP A 164 15.47 -9.27 6.39
N ALA A 165 14.94 -10.49 6.46
CA ALA A 165 15.74 -11.70 6.30
C ALA A 165 16.48 -11.75 4.94
N PHE A 166 15.95 -11.13 3.89
CA PHE A 166 16.63 -11.05 2.58
C PHE A 166 17.81 -10.07 2.57
N ASN A 167 17.77 -9.01 3.38
CA ASN A 167 18.86 -8.04 3.52
C ASN A 167 20.04 -8.59 4.33
N GLN A 168 19.83 -9.69 5.07
CA GLN A 168 20.87 -10.35 5.86
C GLN A 168 21.61 -11.46 5.08
N VAL A 169 21.15 -11.78 3.87
CA VAL A 169 21.75 -12.85 3.07
C VAL A 169 23.02 -12.35 2.40
N LYS A 170 24.17 -12.92 2.78
CA LYS A 170 25.49 -12.54 2.25
C LYS A 170 25.65 -12.99 0.80
N GLU A 171 26.54 -12.31 0.09
CA GLU A 171 26.92 -12.66 -1.28
C GLU A 171 27.59 -14.05 -1.31
N GLY A 172 27.18 -14.92 -2.24
CA GLY A 172 27.61 -16.32 -2.32
C GLY A 172 26.77 -17.33 -1.52
N ASP A 173 25.81 -16.87 -0.72
CA ASP A 173 24.91 -17.77 0.02
C ASP A 173 23.92 -18.48 -0.92
N ARG A 174 23.77 -19.80 -0.77
CA ARG A 174 22.87 -20.66 -1.57
C ARG A 174 21.45 -20.11 -1.58
N LYS A 175 21.03 -19.49 -0.48
CA LYS A 175 19.71 -18.85 -0.34
C LYS A 175 19.54 -17.65 -1.28
N LYS A 176 20.56 -16.79 -1.43
CA LYS A 176 20.53 -15.62 -2.34
C LYS A 176 20.45 -16.09 -3.79
N THR A 177 21.28 -17.08 -4.14
CA THR A 177 21.28 -17.69 -5.48
C THR A 177 19.93 -18.31 -5.80
N TRP A 178 19.31 -19.02 -4.85
CA TRP A 178 17.98 -19.57 -5.03
C TRP A 178 16.92 -18.50 -5.26
N TRP A 179 16.91 -17.41 -4.47
CA TRP A 179 16.00 -16.29 -4.67
C TRP A 179 16.18 -15.60 -6.02
N ASN A 180 17.42 -15.37 -6.44
CA ASN A 180 17.71 -14.79 -7.75
C ASN A 180 17.22 -15.71 -8.88
N ASN A 181 17.48 -17.01 -8.78
CA ASN A 181 17.02 -17.98 -9.77
C ASN A 181 15.49 -18.06 -9.81
N PHE A 182 14.83 -18.01 -8.66
CA PHE A 182 13.37 -17.95 -8.58
C PHE A 182 12.83 -16.66 -9.23
N ALA A 183 13.42 -15.50 -8.93
CA ALA A 183 13.01 -14.22 -9.51
C ALA A 183 13.19 -14.21 -11.04
N ILE A 184 14.32 -14.72 -11.54
CA ILE A 184 14.60 -14.86 -12.97
C ILE A 184 13.62 -15.85 -13.62
N ALA A 185 13.37 -17.00 -13.01
CA ALA A 185 12.44 -17.99 -13.52
C ALA A 185 11.01 -17.47 -13.53
N PHE A 186 10.59 -16.78 -12.47
CA PHE A 186 9.28 -16.15 -12.35
C PHE A 186 9.10 -15.04 -13.39
N ALA A 187 10.07 -14.14 -13.54
CA ALA A 187 10.05 -13.11 -14.58
C ALA A 187 10.04 -13.73 -15.98
N GLY A 188 10.86 -14.75 -16.24
CA GLY A 188 10.87 -15.48 -17.50
C GLY A 188 9.53 -16.15 -17.81
N ALA A 189 8.96 -16.87 -16.84
CA ALA A 189 7.69 -17.58 -16.99
C ALA A 189 6.48 -16.64 -17.12
N THR A 190 6.57 -15.41 -16.62
CA THR A 190 5.50 -14.41 -16.76
C THR A 190 5.67 -13.59 -18.04
N ILE A 191 6.88 -13.09 -18.33
CA ILE A 191 7.15 -12.16 -19.43
C ILE A 191 7.27 -12.90 -20.77
N ILE A 192 8.02 -14.01 -20.86
CA ILE A 192 8.31 -14.67 -22.14
C ILE A 192 7.04 -15.22 -22.80
N PRO A 193 6.17 -16.00 -22.12
CA PRO A 193 4.93 -16.45 -22.72
C PRO A 193 4.02 -15.29 -23.12
N SER A 194 3.94 -14.25 -22.28
CA SER A 194 3.10 -13.08 -22.57
C SER A 194 3.57 -12.28 -23.80
N LEU A 195 4.88 -12.19 -24.03
CA LEU A 195 5.45 -11.61 -25.26
C LEU A 195 5.10 -12.44 -26.49
N LEU A 196 5.23 -13.76 -26.41
CA LEU A 196 5.00 -14.66 -27.55
C LEU A 196 3.52 -14.77 -27.93
N THR A 197 2.62 -14.56 -26.97
CA THR A 197 1.17 -14.72 -27.13
C THR A 197 0.41 -13.40 -27.27
N GLY A 198 1.08 -12.26 -27.11
CA GLY A 198 0.46 -10.92 -27.15
C GLY A 198 -0.21 -10.49 -25.85
N TYR A 199 -0.16 -11.30 -24.78
CA TYR A 199 -0.77 -11.01 -23.47
C TYR A 199 0.13 -10.20 -22.52
N ILE A 200 1.05 -9.38 -23.05
CA ILE A 200 1.99 -8.59 -22.24
C ILE A 200 1.27 -7.65 -21.27
N GLN A 201 0.11 -7.12 -21.68
CA GLN A 201 -0.76 -6.30 -20.84
C GLN A 201 -1.23 -7.06 -19.59
N ASN A 202 -1.63 -8.32 -19.74
CA ASN A 202 -2.09 -9.16 -18.64
C ASN A 202 -0.95 -9.43 -17.65
N ALA A 203 0.26 -9.71 -18.16
CA ALA A 203 1.45 -9.87 -17.32
C ALA A 203 1.76 -8.60 -16.53
N PHE A 204 1.70 -7.42 -17.16
CA PHE A 204 1.83 -6.14 -16.47
C PHE A 204 0.75 -5.96 -15.39
N GLY A 205 -0.51 -6.29 -15.66
CA GLY A 205 -1.60 -6.20 -14.69
C GLY A 205 -1.39 -7.07 -13.45
N VAL A 206 -0.90 -8.30 -13.63
CA VAL A 206 -0.54 -9.20 -12.52
C VAL A 206 0.65 -8.65 -11.73
N LEU A 207 1.75 -8.29 -12.40
CA LEU A 207 2.96 -7.81 -11.74
C LEU A 207 2.72 -6.49 -10.98
N LEU A 208 1.96 -5.57 -11.58
CA LEU A 208 1.58 -4.30 -10.96
C LEU A 208 0.73 -4.53 -9.71
N GLY A 209 -0.27 -5.40 -9.80
CA GLY A 209 -1.12 -5.76 -8.66
C GLY A 209 -0.32 -6.38 -7.52
N ILE A 210 0.58 -7.34 -7.81
CA ILE A 210 1.45 -7.96 -6.81
C ILE A 210 2.34 -6.89 -6.14
N LEU A 211 3.01 -6.07 -6.95
CA LEU A 211 3.93 -5.04 -6.46
C LEU A 211 3.24 -4.08 -5.48
N LEU A 212 2.08 -3.55 -5.87
CA LEU A 212 1.37 -2.53 -5.08
C LEU A 212 0.70 -3.16 -3.86
N THR A 213 0.15 -4.37 -4.00
CA THR A 213 -0.45 -5.13 -2.89
C THR A 213 0.58 -5.54 -1.84
N LEU A 214 1.82 -5.82 -2.23
CA LEU A 214 2.87 -6.15 -1.26
C LEU A 214 3.52 -4.92 -0.62
N THR A 215 3.51 -3.75 -1.26
CA THR A 215 4.25 -2.56 -0.79
C THR A 215 3.39 -1.58 -0.01
N LEU A 216 2.22 -1.19 -0.54
CA LEU A 216 1.37 -0.16 0.08
C LEU A 216 0.83 -0.52 1.48
N PRO A 217 0.58 -1.79 1.82
CA PRO A 217 0.20 -2.13 3.19
C PRO A 217 1.23 -1.75 4.25
N ALA A 218 2.52 -1.56 3.88
CA ALA A 218 3.50 -1.03 4.82
C ALA A 218 3.08 0.33 5.36
N VAL A 219 2.63 1.22 4.47
CA VAL A 219 2.18 2.59 4.81
C VAL A 219 0.89 2.53 5.63
N MET A 220 -0.05 1.67 5.24
CA MET A 220 -1.30 1.48 5.97
C MET A 220 -1.06 1.00 7.41
N VAL A 221 -0.23 -0.03 7.58
CA VAL A 221 0.11 -0.60 8.89
C VAL A 221 0.87 0.43 9.73
N ASP A 222 1.84 1.15 9.15
CA ASP A 222 2.54 2.19 9.88
C ASP A 222 1.62 3.31 10.38
N ALA A 223 0.65 3.73 9.56
CA ALA A 223 -0.34 4.72 9.97
C ALA A 223 -1.21 4.24 11.13
N VAL A 224 -1.61 2.96 11.13
CA VAL A 224 -2.34 2.34 12.26
C VAL A 224 -1.48 2.36 13.53
N TYR A 225 -0.22 1.97 13.45
CA TYR A 225 0.69 1.99 14.61
C TYR A 225 1.07 3.41 15.05
N ALA A 226 1.08 4.38 14.14
CA ALA A 226 1.20 5.80 14.47
C ALA A 226 0.02 6.27 15.33
N ALA A 227 -1.20 5.93 14.94
CA ALA A 227 -2.41 6.25 15.70
C ALA A 227 -2.36 5.64 17.11
N ILE A 228 -1.94 4.38 17.23
CA ILE A 228 -1.77 3.69 18.51
C ILE A 228 -0.70 4.36 19.36
N TYR A 229 0.43 4.75 18.76
CA TYR A 229 1.54 5.40 19.47
C TYR A 229 1.12 6.75 20.06
N ILE A 230 0.46 7.61 19.27
CA ILE A 230 -0.01 8.93 19.72
C ILE A 230 -1.06 8.81 20.81
N ARG A 231 -1.96 7.83 20.69
CA ARG A 231 -2.96 7.57 21.74
C ARG A 231 -2.29 7.25 23.08
N LYS A 232 -1.14 6.59 23.08
CA LYS A 232 -0.33 6.32 24.28
C LYS A 232 0.54 7.52 24.70
N HIS A 233 0.94 8.37 23.76
CA HIS A 233 1.83 9.51 23.98
C HIS A 233 1.24 10.82 23.43
N PRO A 234 0.16 11.37 24.04
CA PRO A 234 -0.58 12.49 23.46
C PRO A 234 0.20 13.82 23.43
N LYS A 235 1.26 13.95 24.24
CA LYS A 235 2.12 15.14 24.32
C LYS A 235 3.37 15.07 23.44
N SER A 236 3.53 14.05 22.61
CA SER A 236 4.69 13.98 21.71
C SER A 236 4.51 14.99 20.57
N ASP A 237 5.35 16.03 20.55
CA ASP A 237 5.41 17.04 19.49
C ASP A 237 6.06 16.52 18.19
N GLU A 238 6.55 15.28 18.18
CA GLU A 238 7.41 14.67 17.15
C GLU A 238 6.73 14.35 15.80
N LEU A 239 5.49 14.80 15.55
CA LEU A 239 4.68 14.35 14.40
C LEU A 239 4.06 15.49 13.58
N ILE A 240 4.65 16.69 13.64
CA ILE A 240 4.31 17.82 12.75
C ILE A 240 4.99 17.61 11.39
#